data_AF-A0A8T5TLQ6-F1
#
_entry.id   AF-A0A8T5TLQ6-F1
#
_cell.length_a   1.000
_cell.length_b   1.000
_cell.length_c   1.000
_cell.angle_alpha   90.00
_cell.angle_beta   90.00
_cell.angle_gamma   90.00
#
_symmetry.space_group_name_H-M   'P 1'
#
loop_
_entity.id
_entity.type
_entity.pdbx_description
1 polymer ?
#
loop_
_entity_poly.entity_id
_entity_poly.type
_entity_poly.pdbx_seq_one_letter_code
_entity_poly.pdbx_strand_id
1 'polypeptide(L)'
;MSQTNLRIDRIHEGTVIDHIDAGYALTILNLTGLDESPNLMTIGVNVSSKKYKKKDIIKIENVFLDKIQMQMISILSPNATISLIENDTVIKKESVNLPKVIKKLLACQTKTCISNSQKEPIETEFSVLEEKPLKIQCIFCDRIYKLDEINFQSKRKKRKKIKQRILL
;
A
#
# COMPACT_ATOMS: atom_id res chain seq x y z
N MET A 1 -10.65 22.75 -24.94
CA MET A 1 -9.75 21.99 -24.04
C MET A 1 -10.61 21.15 -23.11
N SER A 2 -10.76 19.86 -23.36
CA SER A 2 -11.59 18.99 -22.51
C SER A 2 -10.91 18.78 -21.17
N GLN A 3 -11.49 19.30 -20.09
CA GLN A 3 -11.15 18.84 -18.75
C GLN A 3 -11.45 17.33 -18.70
N THR A 4 -10.41 16.50 -18.76
CA THR A 4 -10.54 15.08 -18.40
C THR A 4 -10.75 15.03 -16.89
N ASN A 5 -11.97 15.32 -16.47
CA ASN A 5 -12.43 15.00 -15.12
C ASN A 5 -12.21 13.50 -14.94
N LEU A 6 -11.43 13.16 -13.91
CA LEU A 6 -11.37 11.79 -13.41
C LEU A 6 -12.82 11.37 -13.14
N ARG A 7 -13.32 10.36 -13.86
CA ARG A 7 -14.69 9.83 -13.76
C ARG A 7 -14.86 9.00 -12.49
N ILE A 8 -14.49 9.57 -11.35
CA ILE A 8 -14.58 8.92 -10.05
C ILE A 8 -15.31 9.88 -9.13
N ASP A 9 -16.51 9.47 -8.75
CA ASP A 9 -17.39 10.23 -7.86
C ASP A 9 -16.71 10.53 -6.52
N ARG A 10 -17.15 11.61 -5.89
CA ARG A 10 -16.75 11.94 -4.52
C ARG A 10 -17.39 10.92 -3.57
N ILE A 11 -16.71 10.67 -2.45
CA ILE A 11 -17.26 9.86 -1.35
C ILE A 11 -17.73 10.80 -0.25
N HIS A 12 -18.77 10.41 0.49
CA HIS A 12 -19.31 11.18 1.61
C HIS A 12 -18.46 11.03 2.88
N GLU A 13 -18.05 9.79 3.18
CA GLU A 13 -17.26 9.43 4.36
C GLU A 13 -16.30 8.27 4.03
N GLY A 14 -15.05 8.34 4.49
CA GLY A 14 -14.05 7.27 4.29
C GLY A 14 -12.64 7.77 3.95
N THR A 15 -11.89 7.00 3.17
CA THR A 15 -10.51 7.30 2.81
C THR A 15 -10.30 7.42 1.30
N VAL A 16 -9.54 8.44 0.89
CA VAL A 16 -8.99 8.59 -0.46
C VAL A 16 -7.47 8.44 -0.41
N ILE A 17 -6.93 7.46 -1.13
CA ILE A 17 -5.49 7.29 -1.36
C ILE A 17 -5.22 7.78 -2.79
N ASP A 18 -4.66 8.98 -2.90
CA ASP A 18 -4.35 9.61 -4.18
C ASP A 18 -2.83 9.65 -4.43
N HIS A 19 -2.42 9.95 -5.66
CA HIS A 19 -1.01 10.03 -6.06
C HIS A 19 -0.24 8.73 -5.84
N ILE A 20 -0.93 7.60 -5.99
CA ILE A 20 -0.29 6.29 -5.99
C ILE A 20 0.54 6.20 -7.28
N ASP A 21 1.78 5.72 -7.17
CA ASP A 21 2.63 5.45 -8.32
C ASP A 21 1.91 4.44 -9.26
N ALA A 22 1.95 4.69 -10.57
CA ALA A 22 1.09 3.99 -11.52
C ALA A 22 1.35 2.47 -11.54
N GLY A 23 0.28 1.67 -11.43
CA GLY A 23 0.35 0.21 -11.39
C GLY A 23 0.40 -0.41 -10.00
N TYR A 24 0.50 0.39 -8.92
CA TYR A 24 0.59 -0.11 -7.55
C TYR A 24 -0.76 -0.21 -6.81
N ALA A 25 -1.89 0.28 -7.37
CA ALA A 25 -3.18 0.24 -6.67
C ALA A 25 -3.57 -1.16 -6.20
N LEU A 26 -3.53 -2.13 -7.11
CA LEU A 26 -3.96 -3.50 -6.81
C LEU A 26 -3.05 -4.18 -5.78
N THR A 27 -1.75 -3.89 -5.85
CA THR A 27 -0.75 -4.36 -4.89
C THR A 27 -1.03 -3.78 -3.50
N ILE A 28 -1.32 -2.48 -3.43
CA ILE A 28 -1.71 -1.81 -2.17
C ILE A 28 -2.94 -2.48 -1.57
N LEU A 29 -4.01 -2.66 -2.34
CA LEU A 29 -5.24 -3.29 -1.84
C LEU A 29 -4.99 -4.67 -1.23
N ASN A 30 -4.24 -5.50 -1.95
CA ASN A 30 -3.94 -6.86 -1.57
C ASN A 30 -3.09 -6.96 -0.29
N LEU A 31 -2.15 -6.04 -0.10
CA LEU A 31 -1.24 -6.04 1.05
C LEU A 31 -1.87 -5.41 2.29
N THR A 32 -2.66 -4.35 2.10
CA THR A 32 -3.38 -3.67 3.18
C THR A 32 -4.63 -4.41 3.63
N GLY A 33 -5.10 -5.40 2.85
CA GLY A 33 -6.34 -6.14 3.10
C GLY A 33 -7.61 -5.36 2.75
N LEU A 34 -7.49 -4.21 2.08
CA LEU A 34 -8.64 -3.39 1.69
C LEU A 34 -9.54 -4.11 0.66
N ASP A 35 -9.01 -5.06 -0.10
CA ASP A 35 -9.78 -5.91 -1.02
C ASP A 35 -10.73 -6.91 -0.31
N GLU A 36 -10.67 -7.00 1.01
CA GLU A 36 -11.61 -7.76 1.84
C GLU A 36 -12.75 -6.90 2.39
N SER A 37 -12.69 -5.57 2.23
CA SER A 37 -13.75 -4.67 2.70
C SER A 37 -15.06 -4.91 1.95
N PRO A 38 -16.22 -4.95 2.64
CA PRO A 38 -17.53 -5.00 1.99
C PRO A 38 -17.99 -3.61 1.49
N ASN A 39 -17.29 -2.53 1.85
CA ASN A 39 -17.70 -1.17 1.52
C ASN A 39 -17.43 -0.83 0.06
N LEU A 40 -18.17 0.15 -0.46
CA LEU A 40 -17.97 0.66 -1.81
C LEU A 40 -16.53 1.17 -1.98
N MET A 41 -15.88 0.68 -3.04
CA MET A 41 -14.54 1.08 -3.41
C MET A 41 -14.48 1.43 -4.89
N THR A 42 -13.87 2.56 -5.21
CA THR A 42 -13.55 2.92 -6.59
C THR A 42 -12.04 2.99 -6.77
N ILE A 43 -11.54 2.38 -7.85
CA ILE A 43 -10.12 2.31 -8.17
C ILE A 43 -9.93 2.89 -9.57
N GLY A 44 -9.05 3.88 -9.68
CA GLY A 44 -8.55 4.39 -10.94
C GLY A 44 -7.11 3.96 -11.14
N VAL A 45 -6.84 3.15 -12.15
CA VAL A 45 -5.47 2.70 -12.48
C VAL A 45 -5.00 3.41 -13.75
N ASN A 46 -3.75 3.87 -13.76
CA ASN A 46 -3.13 4.57 -14.90
C ASN A 46 -3.90 5.82 -15.36
N VAL A 47 -4.61 6.49 -14.44
CA VAL A 47 -5.35 7.71 -14.73
C VAL A 47 -4.40 8.86 -15.02
N SER A 48 -4.82 9.80 -15.87
CA SER A 48 -4.01 10.96 -16.22
C SER A 48 -3.72 11.83 -14.99
N SER A 49 -2.45 12.22 -14.82
CA SER A 49 -1.98 13.06 -13.72
C SER A 49 -1.21 14.25 -14.26
N LYS A 50 -1.60 15.47 -13.88
CA LYS A 50 -0.85 16.68 -14.24
C LYS A 50 0.56 16.66 -13.67
N LYS A 51 0.73 16.16 -12.45
CA LYS A 51 2.02 16.16 -11.73
C LYS A 51 2.91 14.98 -12.11
N TYR A 52 2.33 13.81 -12.38
CA TYR A 52 3.07 12.54 -12.52
C TYR A 52 2.90 11.86 -13.89
N LYS A 53 2.27 12.53 -14.87
CA LYS A 53 1.80 11.97 -16.16
C LYS A 53 0.71 10.90 -16.01
N LYS A 54 0.98 9.84 -15.26
CA LYS A 54 0.03 8.81 -14.84
C LYS A 54 0.09 8.61 -13.32
N LYS A 55 -1.04 8.24 -12.73
CA LYS A 55 -1.12 7.82 -11.33
C LYS A 55 -2.21 6.78 -11.15
N ASP A 56 -2.20 6.17 -10.00
CA ASP A 56 -3.31 5.39 -9.49
C ASP A 56 -4.04 6.18 -8.37
N ILE A 57 -5.29 5.83 -8.11
CA ILE A 57 -6.12 6.37 -7.03
C ILE A 57 -7.05 5.29 -6.48
N ILE A 58 -7.24 5.26 -5.17
CA ILE A 58 -8.20 4.40 -4.48
C ILE A 58 -9.11 5.30 -3.64
N LYS A 59 -10.42 5.09 -3.71
CA LYS A 59 -11.40 5.66 -2.79
C LYS A 59 -12.17 4.52 -2.14
N ILE A 60 -12.34 4.54 -0.82
CA ILE A 60 -13.09 3.54 -0.08
C ILE A 60 -13.98 4.21 0.95
N GLU A 61 -15.26 3.85 0.94
CA GLU A 61 -16.25 4.41 1.87
C GLU A 61 -16.15 3.75 3.25
N ASN A 62 -16.41 4.54 4.30
CA ASN A 62 -16.51 4.09 5.69
C ASN A 62 -15.31 3.23 6.18
N VAL A 63 -14.12 3.44 5.59
CA VAL A 63 -12.88 2.78 6.01
C VAL A 63 -11.81 3.83 6.24
N PHE A 64 -11.12 3.67 7.36
CA PHE A 64 -10.00 4.51 7.79
C PHE A 64 -8.76 3.65 8.00
N LEU A 65 -7.63 4.11 7.47
CA LEU A 65 -6.41 3.33 7.45
C LEU A 65 -5.69 3.39 8.80
N ASP A 66 -5.23 2.23 9.27
CA ASP A 66 -4.35 2.18 10.43
C ASP A 66 -2.91 2.56 10.05
N LYS A 67 -2.09 2.84 11.07
CA LYS A 67 -0.69 3.23 10.88
C LYS A 67 0.13 2.21 10.09
N ILE A 68 -0.17 0.92 10.23
CA ILE A 68 0.54 -0.15 9.54
C ILE A 68 0.20 -0.11 8.04
N GLN A 69 -1.07 0.03 7.69
CA GLN A 69 -1.54 0.16 6.31
C GLN A 69 -0.91 1.41 5.66
N MET A 70 -0.86 2.53 6.37
CA MET A 70 -0.22 3.75 5.87
C MET A 70 1.28 3.58 5.63
N GLN A 71 1.98 2.85 6.50
CA GLN A 71 3.40 2.50 6.29
C GLN A 71 3.60 1.55 5.11
N MET A 72 2.71 0.57 4.89
CA MET A 72 2.77 -0.29 3.70
C MET A 72 2.61 0.53 2.42
N ILE A 73 1.69 1.48 2.41
CA ILE A 73 1.49 2.40 1.28
C ILE A 73 2.73 3.27 1.07
N SER A 74 3.37 3.76 2.13
CA SER A 74 4.57 4.59 2.02
C SER A 74 5.75 3.86 1.38
N ILE A 75 5.88 2.55 1.62
CA ILE A 75 6.90 1.69 1.02
C ILE A 75 6.64 1.49 -0.49
N LEU A 76 5.39 1.25 -0.87
CA LEU A 76 5.01 0.97 -2.26
C LEU A 76 4.92 2.23 -3.13
N SER A 77 4.49 3.34 -2.54
CA SER A 77 4.23 4.59 -3.23
C SER A 77 4.49 5.78 -2.29
N PRO A 78 5.77 6.20 -2.12
CA PRO A 78 6.15 7.31 -1.25
C PRO A 78 5.48 8.66 -1.60
N ASN A 79 4.93 8.79 -2.81
CA ASN A 79 4.23 10.00 -3.27
C ASN A 79 2.76 10.05 -2.89
N ALA A 80 2.23 8.96 -2.35
CA ALA A 80 0.80 8.87 -2.09
C ALA A 80 0.37 9.89 -1.04
N THR A 81 -0.86 10.33 -1.15
CA THR A 81 -1.52 11.22 -0.20
C THR A 81 -2.77 10.53 0.29
N ILE A 82 -2.93 10.43 1.60
CA ILE A 82 -4.11 9.87 2.23
C ILE A 82 -4.97 11.03 2.69
N SER A 83 -6.22 11.07 2.26
CA SER A 83 -7.21 12.05 2.69
C SER A 83 -8.35 11.34 3.41
N LEU A 84 -8.64 11.81 4.61
CA LEU A 84 -9.78 11.40 5.41
C LEU A 84 -10.97 12.30 5.07
N ILE A 85 -12.08 11.69 4.68
CA ILE A 85 -13.30 12.39 4.28
C ILE A 85 -14.38 12.15 5.33
N GLU A 86 -15.00 13.23 5.81
CA GLU A 86 -16.21 13.22 6.62
C GLU A 86 -17.14 14.34 6.13
N ASN A 87 -18.44 14.04 5.99
CA ASN A 87 -19.46 14.98 5.51
C ASN A 87 -19.06 15.70 4.20
N ASP A 88 -18.62 14.93 3.20
CA ASP A 88 -18.15 15.42 1.88
C ASP A 88 -16.92 16.35 1.93
N THR A 89 -16.27 16.48 3.09
CA THR A 89 -15.14 17.39 3.30
C THR A 89 -13.88 16.65 3.71
N VAL A 90 -12.72 17.17 3.30
CA VAL A 90 -11.43 16.61 3.72
C VAL A 90 -11.12 17.14 5.11
N ILE A 91 -11.25 16.30 6.14
CA ILE A 91 -10.95 16.67 7.52
C ILE A 91 -9.48 16.44 7.89
N LYS A 92 -8.79 15.56 7.16
CA LYS A 92 -7.36 15.30 7.37
C LYS A 92 -6.67 14.94 6.07
N LYS A 93 -5.45 15.44 5.89
CA LYS A 93 -4.52 14.98 4.85
C LYS A 93 -3.23 14.51 5.50
N GLU A 94 -2.84 13.28 5.20
CA GLU A 94 -1.58 12.71 5.63
C GLU A 94 -0.73 12.39 4.41
N SER A 95 0.50 12.89 4.38
CA SER A 95 1.52 12.34 3.49
C SER A 95 2.04 11.04 4.08
N VAL A 96 2.11 10.00 3.26
CA VAL A 96 2.70 8.74 3.70
C VAL A 96 4.21 8.88 3.76
N ASN A 97 4.75 9.09 4.95
CA ASN A 97 6.20 9.21 5.12
C ASN A 97 6.83 7.81 5.20
N LEU A 98 7.84 7.57 4.37
CA LEU A 98 8.66 6.37 4.45
C LEU A 98 9.52 6.45 5.72
N PRO A 99 9.39 5.53 6.69
CA PRO A 99 10.22 5.58 7.88
C PRO A 99 11.67 5.23 7.56
N LYS A 100 12.63 5.79 8.31
CA LYS A 100 14.06 5.42 8.20
C LYS A 100 14.34 3.94 8.48
N VAL A 101 13.49 3.33 9.32
CA VAL A 101 13.57 1.90 9.68
C VAL A 101 12.18 1.29 9.58
N ILE A 102 12.07 0.20 8.83
CA ILE A 102 10.85 -0.59 8.67
C ILE A 102 10.95 -1.79 9.61
N LYS A 103 10.06 -1.85 10.61
CA LYS A 103 10.03 -2.92 11.61
C LYS A 103 8.79 -3.79 11.43
N LYS A 104 8.93 -5.11 11.61
CA LYS A 104 7.84 -6.12 11.58
C LYS A 104 7.01 -6.22 10.28
N LEU A 105 7.19 -5.34 9.29
CA LEU A 105 6.36 -5.32 8.08
C LEU A 105 6.87 -6.25 6.98
N LEU A 106 8.18 -6.48 6.90
CA LEU A 106 8.83 -7.19 5.80
C LEU A 106 9.51 -8.47 6.30
N ALA A 107 9.50 -9.53 5.51
CA ALA A 107 10.24 -10.75 5.77
C ALA A 107 11.62 -10.69 5.09
N CYS A 108 12.67 -11.14 5.76
CA CYS A 108 13.98 -11.28 5.13
C CYS A 108 14.00 -12.56 4.29
N GLN A 109 14.36 -12.46 3.00
CA GLN A 109 14.41 -13.64 2.13
C GLN A 109 15.69 -14.49 2.30
N THR A 110 16.69 -13.98 3.04
CA THR A 110 17.89 -14.76 3.36
C THR A 110 17.55 -15.84 4.37
N LYS A 111 17.54 -17.11 3.94
CA LYS A 111 17.11 -18.26 4.75
C LYS A 111 17.85 -18.38 6.09
N THR A 112 19.13 -18.02 6.13
CA THR A 112 19.99 -18.06 7.31
C THR A 112 19.95 -16.78 8.15
N CYS A 113 19.12 -15.80 7.80
CA CYS A 113 18.98 -14.58 8.58
C CYS A 113 18.40 -14.89 9.95
N ILE A 114 19.05 -14.40 11.00
CA ILE A 114 18.64 -14.64 12.39
C ILE A 114 17.19 -14.19 12.63
N SER A 115 16.74 -13.12 11.96
CA SER A 115 15.37 -12.59 12.06
C SER A 115 14.27 -13.55 11.59
N ASN A 116 14.63 -14.66 10.93
CA ASN A 116 13.70 -15.70 10.49
C ASN A 116 13.66 -16.89 11.47
N SER A 117 14.51 -16.91 12.51
CA SER A 117 14.54 -17.97 13.52
C SER A 117 13.32 -17.88 14.43
N GLN A 118 12.60 -18.98 14.58
CA GLN A 118 11.50 -19.09 15.57
C GLN A 118 12.01 -19.20 17.02
N LYS A 119 13.30 -19.46 17.21
CA LYS A 119 13.91 -19.63 18.54
C LYS A 119 14.37 -18.31 19.15
N GLU A 120 14.48 -17.26 18.34
CA GLU A 120 14.99 -15.96 18.75
C GLU A 120 13.83 -14.95 18.84
N PRO A 121 13.69 -14.21 19.95
CA PRO A 121 12.62 -13.22 20.11
C PRO A 121 12.97 -11.90 19.40
N ILE A 122 13.32 -11.97 18.11
CA ILE A 122 13.71 -10.81 17.32
C ILE A 122 12.75 -10.57 16.17
N GLU A 123 12.54 -9.30 15.87
CA GLU A 123 11.67 -8.87 14.79
C GLU A 123 12.50 -8.41 13.61
N THR A 124 11.97 -8.60 12.41
CA THR A 124 12.61 -8.11 11.19
C THR A 124 12.70 -6.59 11.20
N GLU A 125 13.89 -6.08 10.91
CA GLU A 125 14.15 -4.66 10.76
C GLU A 125 14.95 -4.40 9.47
N PHE A 126 14.55 -3.35 8.75
CA PHE A 126 15.22 -2.91 7.54
C PHE A 126 15.48 -1.41 7.60
N SER A 127 16.72 -0.98 7.35
CA SER A 127 17.05 0.43 7.16
C SER A 127 16.70 0.85 5.73
N VAL A 128 16.17 2.06 5.56
CA VAL A 128 15.96 2.67 4.25
C VAL A 128 17.25 3.37 3.84
N LEU A 129 17.87 2.89 2.76
CA LEU A 129 19.11 3.45 2.22
C LEU A 129 18.82 4.54 1.18
N GLU A 130 17.85 4.27 0.31
CA GLU A 130 17.40 5.19 -0.73
C GLU A 130 15.87 5.10 -0.84
N GLU A 131 15.19 6.24 -0.95
CA GLU A 131 13.73 6.26 -1.10
C GLU A 131 13.29 6.07 -2.56
N LYS A 132 14.10 6.52 -3.52
CA LYS A 132 13.83 6.45 -4.96
C LYS A 132 15.09 6.29 -5.80
N PRO A 133 15.28 5.14 -6.48
CA PRO A 133 14.49 3.91 -6.32
C PRO A 133 14.61 3.35 -4.89
N LEU A 134 13.56 2.73 -4.37
CA LEU A 134 13.59 2.18 -3.02
C LEU A 134 14.70 1.13 -2.91
N LYS A 135 15.63 1.36 -1.98
CA LYS A 135 16.60 0.37 -1.50
C LYS A 135 16.54 0.28 0.00
N ILE A 136 16.35 -0.94 0.50
CA ILE A 136 16.34 -1.22 1.93
C ILE A 136 17.38 -2.27 2.26
N GLN A 137 17.95 -2.23 3.46
CA GLN A 137 18.94 -3.18 3.92
C GLN A 137 18.46 -3.87 5.18
N CYS A 138 18.52 -5.20 5.21
CA CYS A 138 18.23 -5.94 6.44
C CYS A 138 19.30 -5.63 7.48
N ILE A 139 18.90 -5.21 8.69
CA ILE A 139 19.83 -4.82 9.76
C ILE A 139 20.65 -6.02 10.27
N PHE A 140 20.18 -7.25 10.02
CA PHE A 140 20.80 -8.45 10.59
C PHE A 140 21.74 -9.20 9.65
N CYS A 141 21.48 -9.19 8.35
CA CYS A 141 22.29 -9.93 7.37
C CYS A 141 22.87 -9.06 6.25
N ASP A 142 22.68 -7.74 6.36
CA ASP A 142 23.17 -6.72 5.44
C ASP A 142 22.72 -6.84 3.98
N ARG A 143 21.85 -7.80 3.66
CA ARG A 143 21.30 -7.95 2.31
C ARG A 143 20.44 -6.74 1.96
N ILE A 144 20.74 -6.16 0.79
CA ILE A 144 19.99 -5.08 0.18
C ILE A 144 18.89 -5.65 -0.71
N TYR A 145 17.70 -5.04 -0.65
CA TYR A 145 16.53 -5.39 -1.43
C TYR A 145 16.02 -4.18 -2.19
N LYS A 146 15.59 -4.41 -3.44
CA LYS A 146 14.77 -3.48 -4.22
C LYS A 146 13.29 -3.71 -3.96
N LEU A 147 12.44 -2.77 -4.38
CA LEU A 147 10.98 -2.83 -4.21
C LEU A 147 10.34 -4.11 -4.75
N ASP A 148 10.82 -4.64 -5.87
CA ASP A 148 10.33 -5.89 -6.48
C ASP A 148 10.81 -7.16 -5.74
N GLU A 149 11.77 -7.02 -4.83
CA GLU A 149 12.34 -8.10 -4.01
C GLU A 149 11.83 -8.09 -2.57
N ILE A 150 10.94 -7.18 -2.17
CA ILE A 150 10.43 -7.16 -0.79
C ILE A 150 9.24 -8.12 -0.63
N ASN A 151 9.22 -8.85 0.50
CA ASN A 151 8.08 -9.67 0.90
C ASN A 151 7.44 -9.07 2.14
N PHE A 152 6.19 -8.62 2.04
CA PHE A 152 5.44 -8.19 3.22
C PHE A 152 5.01 -9.40 4.06
N GLN A 153 5.08 -9.25 5.38
CA GLN A 153 4.51 -10.20 6.32
C GLN A 153 2.98 -10.09 6.26
N SER A 154 2.34 -10.89 5.41
CA SER A 154 0.89 -10.91 5.26
C SER A 154 0.20 -11.46 6.53
N LYS A 155 -0.87 -10.79 6.98
CA LYS A 155 -1.90 -11.45 7.80
C LYS A 155 -2.53 -12.55 6.93
N ARG A 156 -2.42 -13.81 7.37
CA ARG A 156 -2.93 -15.03 6.71
C ARG A 156 -4.19 -14.79 5.86
N LYS A 157 -4.09 -14.87 4.54
CA LYS A 157 -5.27 -14.93 3.66
C LYS A 157 -6.05 -16.21 3.87
N LYS A 158 -7.37 -16.12 4.06
CA LYS A 158 -8.27 -17.25 3.78
C LYS A 158 -8.28 -17.46 2.26
N ARG A 159 -7.98 -18.67 1.78
CA ARG A 159 -8.13 -19.02 0.36
C ARG A 159 -9.58 -18.75 -0.08
N LYS A 160 -9.82 -17.69 -0.87
CA LYS A 160 -11.10 -17.47 -1.54
C LYS A 160 -11.27 -18.55 -2.61
N LYS A 161 -12.17 -19.52 -2.41
CA LYS A 161 -12.55 -20.49 -3.46
C LYS A 161 -13.36 -19.75 -4.52
N ILE A 162 -12.86 -19.69 -5.74
CA ILE A 162 -13.63 -19.17 -6.89
C ILE A 162 -14.70 -20.22 -7.21
N LYS A 163 -15.96 -19.94 -6.84
CA LYS A 163 -17.13 -20.68 -7.34
C LYS A 163 -17.76 -19.87 -8.46
N GLN A 164 -17.14 -19.87 -9.64
CA GLN A 164 -17.78 -19.30 -10.81
C GLN A 164 -18.66 -20.38 -11.45
N ARG A 165 -19.97 -20.27 -11.27
CA ARG A 165 -20.94 -21.10 -12.01
C ARG A 165 -21.25 -20.32 -13.30
N ILE A 166 -20.50 -20.61 -14.36
CA ILE A 166 -20.84 -20.14 -15.70
C ILE A 166 -22.14 -20.86 -16.07
N LEU A 167 -23.26 -20.15 -16.05
CA LEU A 167 -24.47 -20.60 -16.72
C LEU A 167 -24.22 -20.39 -18.22
N LEU A 168 -23.88 -21.49 -18.89
CA LEU A 168 -23.92 -21.60 -20.35
C LEU A 168 -25.38 -21.73 -20.80
#